data_AF-A0A0C9T582-F1
#
_entry.id   AF-A0A0C9T582-F1
#
_cell.length_a   1.000
_cell.length_b   1.000
_cell.length_c   1.000
_cell.angle_alpha   90.00
_cell.angle_beta   90.00
_cell.angle_gamma   90.00
#
_symmetry.space_group_name_H-M   'P 1'
#
loop_
_entity.id
_entity.type
_entity.pdbx_description
1 polymer ?
#
loop_
_entity_poly.entity_id
_entity_poly.type
_entity_poly.pdbx_seq_one_letter_code
_entity_poly.pdbx_strand_id
1 'polypeptide(L)'
;MLCFALKYHKPIDKITVDKNLPKLRKYQLTDAEWMVLRELITVLKCYKQATLYFSWNLATTAGVIPAMDRLDNHLKSAGMDEALHPAIWAAMKLACNKMDQYWRKTDDSNVYHITMVLHPGLKLQYFRTQDREEEWVKVAENLTHEEYVDNYKDKVPPPAQKNTAKKVQ
;
A
#
# COMPACT_ATOMS: atom_id res chain seq x y z
N MET A 1 7.04 -8.99 -14.02
CA MET A 1 7.72 -10.25 -14.39
C MET A 1 6.86 -11.48 -14.12
N LEU A 2 6.33 -11.70 -12.91
CA LEU A 2 5.53 -12.90 -12.58
C LEU A 2 4.26 -13.05 -13.45
N CYS A 3 3.49 -11.97 -13.68
CA CYS A 3 2.34 -12.02 -14.58
C CYS A 3 2.71 -12.41 -16.02
N PHE A 4 3.89 -12.02 -16.49
CA PHE A 4 4.39 -12.39 -17.81
C PHE A 4 4.72 -13.88 -17.83
N ALA A 5 5.45 -14.38 -16.82
CA ALA A 5 5.75 -15.81 -16.69
C ALA A 5 4.48 -16.66 -16.69
N LEU A 6 3.43 -16.23 -15.96
CA LEU A 6 2.14 -16.92 -15.95
C LEU A 6 1.44 -16.91 -17.32
N LYS A 7 1.49 -15.76 -18.03
CA LYS A 7 0.89 -15.60 -19.36
C LYS A 7 1.54 -16.51 -20.40
N TYR A 8 2.85 -16.71 -20.29
CA TYR A 8 3.64 -17.51 -21.23
C TYR A 8 4.09 -18.85 -20.63
N HIS A 9 3.38 -19.41 -19.64
CA HIS A 9 3.77 -20.68 -19.00
C HIS A 9 3.87 -21.83 -20.01
N LYS A 10 2.92 -21.99 -20.94
CA LYS A 10 2.97 -23.08 -21.95
C LYS A 10 4.23 -23.02 -22.83
N PRO A 11 4.60 -21.87 -23.42
CA PRO A 11 5.90 -21.73 -24.08
C PRO A 11 7.10 -22.01 -23.16
N ILE A 12 7.08 -21.52 -21.92
CA ILE A 12 8.18 -21.70 -20.96
C ILE A 12 8.35 -23.18 -20.62
N ASP A 13 7.27 -23.91 -20.36
CA ASP A 13 7.29 -25.35 -20.10
C ASP A 13 7.79 -26.12 -21.33
N LYS A 14 7.36 -25.73 -22.53
CA LYS A 14 7.83 -26.35 -23.77
C LYS A 14 9.33 -26.19 -23.99
N ILE A 15 9.88 -25.01 -23.69
CA ILE A 15 11.30 -24.70 -23.84
C ILE A 15 12.15 -25.40 -22.77
N THR A 16 11.65 -25.50 -21.54
CA THR A 16 12.38 -26.16 -20.44
C THR A 16 12.41 -27.69 -20.58
N VAL A 17 11.43 -28.29 -21.26
CA VAL A 17 11.38 -29.73 -21.53
C VAL A 17 12.25 -30.14 -22.74
N ASP A 18 12.61 -29.20 -23.62
CA ASP A 18 13.36 -29.48 -24.85
C ASP A 18 14.72 -30.17 -24.57
N LYS A 19 14.91 -31.35 -25.17
CA LYS A 19 16.14 -32.15 -25.05
C LYS A 19 17.36 -31.46 -25.67
N ASN A 20 17.14 -30.54 -26.61
CA ASN A 20 18.20 -29.77 -27.26
C ASN A 20 18.77 -28.67 -26.35
N LEU A 21 18.08 -28.33 -25.25
CA LEU A 21 18.48 -27.29 -24.29
C LEU A 21 18.60 -27.89 -22.87
N PRO A 22 19.52 -28.85 -22.64
CA PRO A 22 19.61 -29.59 -21.38
C PRO A 22 19.89 -28.68 -20.17
N LYS A 23 20.52 -27.52 -20.38
CA LYS A 23 20.78 -26.53 -19.34
C LYS A 23 19.51 -25.86 -18.79
N LEU A 24 18.40 -25.90 -19.54
CA LEU A 24 17.15 -25.25 -19.17
C LEU A 24 16.19 -26.16 -18.38
N ARG A 25 16.41 -27.48 -18.42
CA ARG A 25 15.56 -28.46 -17.73
C ARG A 25 15.52 -28.26 -16.21
N LYS A 26 16.61 -27.76 -15.62
CA LYS A 26 16.66 -27.44 -14.18
C LYS A 26 15.74 -26.29 -13.75
N TYR A 27 15.19 -25.53 -14.71
CA TYR A 27 14.23 -24.45 -14.46
C TYR A 27 12.79 -24.84 -14.80
N GLN A 28 12.54 -26.12 -15.08
CA GLN A 28 11.20 -26.62 -15.28
C GLN A 28 10.44 -26.51 -13.95
N LEU A 29 9.32 -25.79 -13.99
CA LEU A 29 8.42 -25.67 -12.86
C LEU A 29 7.40 -26.80 -12.89
N THR A 30 7.10 -27.34 -11.73
CA THR A 30 6.02 -28.29 -11.51
C THR A 30 4.67 -27.58 -11.47
N ASP A 31 3.59 -28.33 -11.67
CA ASP A 31 2.23 -27.77 -11.57
C ASP A 31 1.95 -27.16 -10.19
N ALA A 32 2.51 -27.74 -9.13
CA ALA A 32 2.45 -27.21 -7.77
C ALA A 32 3.15 -25.84 -7.65
N GLU A 33 4.35 -25.69 -8.23
CA GLU A 33 5.06 -24.41 -8.21
C GLU A 33 4.34 -23.34 -9.05
N TRP A 34 3.72 -23.73 -10.17
CA TRP A 34 2.85 -22.85 -10.94
C TRP A 34 1.62 -22.41 -10.15
N MET A 35 1.07 -23.26 -9.29
CA MET A 35 -0.03 -22.92 -8.37
C MET A 35 0.41 -21.89 -7.34
N VAL A 36 1.54 -22.12 -6.67
CA VAL A 36 2.15 -21.17 -5.72
C VAL A 36 2.40 -19.81 -6.39
N LEU A 37 2.84 -19.80 -7.65
CA LEU A 37 3.04 -18.56 -8.40
C LEU A 37 1.73 -17.78 -8.60
N ARG A 38 0.60 -18.48 -8.84
CA ARG A 38 -0.71 -17.84 -8.99
C ARG A 38 -1.17 -17.21 -7.68
N GLU A 39 -1.04 -17.94 -6.58
CA GLU A 39 -1.36 -17.45 -5.24
C GLU A 39 -0.53 -16.21 -4.91
N LEU A 40 0.79 -16.27 -5.15
CA LEU A 40 1.70 -15.14 -4.94
C LEU A 40 1.30 -13.91 -5.77
N ILE A 41 0.97 -14.10 -7.05
CA ILE A 41 0.51 -13.00 -7.91
C ILE A 41 -0.77 -12.38 -7.34
N THR A 42 -1.71 -13.19 -6.87
CA THR A 42 -2.97 -12.71 -6.28
C THR A 42 -2.70 -11.88 -5.03
N VAL A 43 -1.82 -12.33 -4.14
CA VAL A 43 -1.43 -11.57 -2.94
C VAL A 43 -0.74 -10.25 -3.31
N LEU A 44 0.17 -10.26 -4.30
CA LEU A 44 0.95 -9.08 -4.68
C LEU A 44 0.16 -8.03 -5.49
N LYS A 45 -1.06 -8.34 -5.97
CA LYS A 45 -1.86 -7.40 -6.78
C LYS A 45 -2.19 -6.11 -6.04
N CYS A 46 -2.58 -6.18 -4.77
CA CYS A 46 -2.93 -5.00 -3.97
C CYS A 46 -1.71 -4.09 -3.75
N TYR A 47 -0.54 -4.68 -3.49
CA TYR A 47 0.73 -3.95 -3.35
C TYR A 47 1.13 -3.24 -4.63
N LYS A 48 0.94 -3.89 -5.78
CA LYS A 48 1.16 -3.25 -7.09
C LYS A 48 0.22 -2.05 -7.28
N GLN A 49 -1.06 -2.19 -6.94
CA GLN A 49 -2.02 -1.09 -7.05
C GLN A 49 -1.65 0.08 -6.14
N ALA A 50 -1.29 -0.18 -4.89
CA ALA A 50 -0.81 0.84 -3.96
C ALA A 50 0.45 1.54 -4.47
N THR A 51 1.43 0.76 -4.96
CA THR A 51 2.67 1.30 -5.53
C THR A 51 2.39 2.21 -6.73
N LEU A 52 1.51 1.77 -7.65
CA LEU A 52 1.14 2.57 -8.81
C LEU A 52 0.42 3.86 -8.41
N TYR A 53 -0.47 3.79 -7.40
CA TYR A 53 -1.14 4.97 -6.86
C TYR A 53 -0.13 6.00 -6.33
N PHE A 54 0.83 5.58 -5.49
CA PHE A 54 1.86 6.49 -4.97
C PHE A 54 2.94 6.89 -5.99
N SER A 55 3.01 6.22 -7.13
CA SER A 55 3.87 6.62 -8.25
C SER A 55 3.24 7.70 -9.12
N TRP A 56 1.97 8.04 -8.89
CA TRP A 56 1.29 9.11 -9.62
C TRP A 56 1.53 10.48 -8.96
N ASN A 57 1.60 11.53 -9.79
CA ASN A 57 1.82 12.90 -9.34
C ASN A 57 0.71 13.48 -8.44
N LEU A 58 -0.45 12.81 -8.38
CA LEU A 58 -1.60 13.21 -7.57
C LEU A 58 -1.68 12.47 -6.23
N ALA A 59 -0.72 11.61 -5.92
CA ALA A 59 -0.68 10.93 -4.64
C ALA A 59 -0.50 11.95 -3.51
N THR A 60 -1.43 11.96 -2.56
CA THR A 60 -1.39 12.87 -1.41
C THR A 60 -0.99 12.10 -0.15
N THR A 61 -0.37 12.81 0.80
CA THR A 61 -0.03 12.25 2.12
C THR A 61 -1.26 11.73 2.85
N ALA A 62 -2.43 12.35 2.62
CA ALA A 62 -3.72 11.90 3.16
C ALA A 62 -4.16 10.52 2.63
N GLY A 63 -3.61 10.06 1.50
CA GLY A 63 -3.87 8.74 0.93
C GLY A 63 -3.06 7.60 1.58
N VAL A 64 -2.07 7.91 2.42
CA VAL A 64 -1.17 6.91 3.04
C VAL A 64 -1.93 5.98 3.98
N ILE A 65 -2.62 6.52 4.98
CA ILE A 65 -3.40 5.72 5.95
C ILE A 65 -4.47 4.87 5.24
N PRO A 66 -5.29 5.42 4.30
CA PRO A 66 -6.24 4.59 3.55
C PRO A 66 -5.60 3.48 2.71
N ALA A 67 -4.41 3.71 2.16
CA ALA A 67 -3.70 2.68 1.42
C ALA A 67 -3.15 1.60 2.35
N MET A 68 -2.60 1.97 3.51
CA MET A 68 -2.15 1.04 4.54
C MET A 68 -3.31 0.18 5.06
N ASP A 69 -4.47 0.77 5.32
CA ASP A 69 -5.67 0.02 5.72
C ASP A 69 -6.11 -1.01 4.70
N ARG A 70 -6.11 -0.63 3.41
CA ARG A 70 -6.43 -1.58 2.35
C ARG A 70 -5.44 -2.74 2.27
N LEU A 71 -4.15 -2.46 2.46
CA LEU A 71 -3.12 -3.50 2.44
C LEU A 71 -3.20 -4.41 3.67
N ASP A 72 -3.44 -3.85 4.84
CA ASP A 72 -3.57 -4.58 6.10
C ASP A 72 -4.83 -5.46 6.11
N ASN A 73 -5.97 -4.90 5.67
CA ASN A 73 -7.20 -5.67 5.48
C ASN A 73 -7.02 -6.81 4.48
N HIS A 74 -6.29 -6.57 3.38
CA HIS A 74 -5.98 -7.61 2.40
C HIS A 74 -5.11 -8.75 3.00
N LEU A 75 -4.13 -8.42 3.83
CA LEU A 75 -3.32 -9.42 4.53
C LEU A 75 -4.15 -10.24 5.51
N LYS A 76 -5.02 -9.58 6.29
CA LYS A 76 -5.91 -10.23 7.26
C LYS A 76 -6.95 -11.11 6.57
N SER A 77 -7.56 -10.64 5.48
CA SER A 77 -8.55 -11.41 4.73
C SER A 77 -7.93 -12.61 4.02
N ALA A 78 -6.74 -12.44 3.43
CA ALA A 78 -6.06 -13.54 2.77
C ALA A 78 -5.51 -14.57 3.78
N GLY A 79 -5.20 -14.15 5.02
CA GLY A 79 -4.71 -15.05 6.07
C GLY A 79 -5.78 -16.02 6.62
N MET A 80 -7.05 -15.80 6.27
CA MET A 80 -8.19 -16.66 6.63
C MET A 80 -8.46 -17.76 5.59
N ASP A 81 -7.75 -17.75 4.46
CA ASP A 81 -7.90 -18.77 3.43
C ASP A 81 -6.98 -19.96 3.74
N GLU A 82 -7.54 -21.00 4.37
CA GLU A 82 -6.83 -22.25 4.71
C GLU A 82 -6.31 -22.99 3.47
N ALA A 83 -6.71 -22.59 2.26
CA ALA A 83 -6.27 -23.21 1.01
C ALA A 83 -4.92 -22.71 0.50
N LEU A 84 -4.33 -21.66 1.10
CA LEU A 84 -3.05 -21.12 0.64
C LEU A 84 -1.88 -22.06 0.93
N HIS A 85 -0.92 -22.11 -0.01
CA HIS A 85 0.29 -22.90 0.19
C HIS A 85 1.08 -22.42 1.43
N PRO A 86 1.66 -23.34 2.25
CA PRO A 86 2.34 -22.98 3.50
C PRO A 86 3.44 -21.92 3.36
N ALA A 87 4.15 -21.93 2.23
CA ALA A 87 5.16 -20.91 1.92
C ALA A 87 4.57 -19.50 1.73
N ILE A 88 3.40 -19.39 1.10
CA ILE A 88 2.70 -18.10 0.91
C ILE A 88 2.19 -17.61 2.26
N TRP A 89 1.63 -18.50 3.07
CA TRP A 89 1.17 -18.16 4.41
C TRP A 89 2.30 -17.67 5.31
N ALA A 90 3.46 -18.33 5.30
CA ALA A 90 4.65 -17.87 6.03
C ALA A 90 5.12 -16.48 5.54
N ALA A 91 5.14 -16.26 4.22
CA ALA A 91 5.47 -14.97 3.64
C ALA A 91 4.48 -13.87 4.05
N MET A 92 3.19 -14.20 4.14
CA MET A 92 2.16 -13.26 4.58
C MET A 92 2.31 -12.88 6.05
N LYS A 93 2.64 -13.83 6.93
CA LYS A 93 2.95 -13.51 8.34
C LYS A 93 4.11 -12.53 8.46
N LEU A 94 5.16 -12.73 7.66
CA LEU A 94 6.28 -11.80 7.58
C LEU A 94 5.83 -10.42 7.07
N ALA A 95 4.92 -10.38 6.10
CA ALA A 95 4.33 -9.14 5.60
C ALA A 95 3.48 -8.41 6.66
N CYS A 96 2.69 -9.12 7.47
CA CYS A 96 1.95 -8.54 8.60
C CYS A 96 2.91 -7.90 9.60
N ASN A 97 3.95 -8.62 10.02
CA ASN A 97 4.97 -8.07 10.93
C ASN A 97 5.64 -6.82 10.35
N LYS A 98 5.81 -6.77 9.03
CA LYS A 98 6.36 -5.60 8.35
C LYS A 98 5.35 -4.45 8.29
N MET A 99 4.07 -4.74 8.11
CA MET A 99 3.00 -3.76 8.16
C MET A 99 2.90 -3.12 9.54
N ASP A 100 2.99 -3.90 10.62
CA ASP A 100 3.01 -3.39 11.99
C ASP A 100 4.17 -2.41 12.23
N GLN A 101 5.35 -2.70 11.68
CA GLN A 101 6.48 -1.77 11.73
C GLN A 101 6.20 -0.46 11.00
N TYR A 102 5.49 -0.51 9.87
CA TYR A 102 5.12 0.70 9.14
C TYR A 102 4.03 1.49 9.87
N TRP A 103 3.06 0.83 10.49
CA TRP A 103 2.07 1.50 11.34
C TRP A 103 2.73 2.30 12.46
N ARG A 104 3.67 1.69 13.20
CA ARG A 104 4.44 2.41 14.23
C ARG A 104 5.13 3.66 13.69
N LYS A 105 5.72 3.58 12.50
CA LYS A 105 6.38 4.74 11.86
C LYS A 105 5.41 5.81 11.37
N THR A 106 4.20 5.41 10.98
CA THR A 106 3.13 6.35 10.61
C THR A 106 2.64 7.08 11.87
N ASP A 107 2.53 6.36 12.99
CA ASP A 107 2.09 6.92 14.27
C ASP A 107 3.13 7.85 14.90
N ASP A 108 4.42 7.63 14.63
CA ASP A 108 5.51 8.54 15.03
C ASP A 108 5.39 9.96 14.43
N SER A 109 4.53 10.17 13.43
CA SER A 109 4.36 11.46 12.74
C SER A 109 2.91 11.94 12.70
N ASN A 110 2.67 13.09 13.32
CA ASN A 110 1.36 13.77 13.32
C ASN A 110 0.91 14.17 11.91
N VAL A 111 1.84 14.27 10.94
CA VAL A 111 1.56 14.74 9.57
C VAL A 111 0.50 13.88 8.88
N TYR A 112 0.53 12.55 9.04
CA TYR A 112 -0.42 11.67 8.38
C TYR A 112 -1.85 11.87 8.92
N HIS A 113 -1.97 12.05 10.23
CA HIS A 113 -3.24 12.35 10.91
C HIS A 113 -3.80 13.71 10.50
N ILE A 114 -2.98 14.76 10.59
CA ILE A 114 -3.39 16.13 10.27
C ILE A 114 -3.79 16.24 8.79
N THR A 115 -2.99 15.68 7.88
CA THR A 115 -3.30 15.74 6.44
C THR A 115 -4.59 15.03 6.08
N MET A 116 -4.95 13.96 6.79
CA MET A 116 -6.26 13.31 6.64
C MET A 116 -7.42 14.17 7.12
N VAL A 117 -7.30 14.80 8.30
CA VAL A 117 -8.33 15.68 8.86
C VAL A 117 -8.59 16.87 7.93
N LEU A 118 -7.52 17.45 7.37
CA LEU A 118 -7.59 18.57 6.44
C LEU A 118 -8.10 18.18 5.04
N HIS A 119 -8.07 16.89 4.68
CA HIS A 119 -8.50 16.45 3.36
C HIS A 119 -10.02 16.54 3.21
N PRO A 120 -10.56 17.31 2.24
CA PRO A 120 -11.98 17.66 2.18
C PRO A 120 -12.91 16.45 1.99
N GLY A 121 -12.41 15.38 1.35
CA GLY A 121 -13.17 14.15 1.11
C GLY A 121 -12.96 13.02 2.13
N LEU A 122 -12.04 13.16 3.10
CA LEU A 122 -11.81 12.14 4.14
C LEU A 122 -12.32 12.66 5.48
N LYS A 123 -11.74 13.78 5.96
CA LYS A 123 -12.04 14.43 7.24
C LYS A 123 -12.12 13.40 8.38
N LEU A 124 -12.89 13.72 9.42
CA LEU A 124 -13.22 12.79 10.50
C LEU A 124 -14.20 11.69 10.07
N GLN A 125 -14.87 11.84 8.93
CA GLN A 125 -15.85 10.87 8.45
C GLN A 125 -15.19 9.55 8.07
N TYR A 126 -13.96 9.58 7.54
CA TYR A 126 -13.22 8.38 7.19
C TYR A 126 -13.02 7.46 8.41
N PHE A 127 -12.58 8.02 9.55
CA PHE A 127 -12.38 7.26 10.78
C PHE A 127 -13.68 6.67 11.33
N ARG A 128 -14.78 7.45 11.29
CA ARG A 128 -16.10 6.98 11.72
C ARG A 128 -16.65 5.84 10.87
N THR A 129 -16.28 5.77 9.60
CA THR A 129 -16.80 4.76 8.64
C THR A 129 -16.02 3.45 8.71
N GLN A 130 -14.78 3.47 9.21
CA GLN A 130 -13.90 2.30 9.30
C GLN A 130 -14.02 1.56 10.64
N ASP A 131 -15.04 1.85 11.46
CA ASP A 131 -15.22 1.30 12.82
C ASP A 131 -13.95 1.41 13.67
N ARG A 132 -13.20 2.50 13.46
CA ARG A 132 -11.99 2.81 14.22
C ARG A 132 -12.40 3.20 15.63
N GLU A 133 -11.60 2.77 16.59
CA GLU A 133 -11.73 3.12 18.00
C GLU A 133 -11.84 4.65 18.14
N GLU A 134 -12.83 5.11 18.91
CA GLU A 134 -13.16 6.53 19.06
C GLU A 134 -11.97 7.38 19.53
N GLU A 135 -10.99 6.73 20.17
CA GLU A 135 -9.69 7.29 20.54
C GLU A 135 -8.92 7.86 19.35
N TRP A 136 -8.90 7.20 18.19
CA TRP A 136 -8.16 7.68 17.01
C TRP A 136 -8.73 8.98 16.44
N VAL A 137 -10.06 9.13 16.50
CA VAL A 137 -10.74 10.36 16.08
C VAL A 137 -10.33 11.51 16.99
N LYS A 138 -10.33 11.27 18.31
CA LYS A 138 -9.94 12.27 19.32
C LYS A 138 -8.47 12.63 19.21
N VAL A 139 -7.59 11.65 19.02
CA VAL A 139 -6.14 11.88 18.81
C VAL A 139 -5.91 12.74 17.57
N ALA A 140 -6.52 12.41 16.43
CA ALA A 140 -6.34 13.18 15.20
C ALA A 140 -6.87 14.62 15.33
N GLU A 141 -8.01 14.82 16.01
CA GLU A 141 -8.57 16.14 16.29
C GLU A 141 -7.67 16.97 17.22
N ASN A 142 -7.23 16.38 18.33
CA ASN A 142 -6.34 17.03 19.30
C ASN A 142 -5.01 17.43 18.67
N LEU A 143 -4.36 16.51 17.96
CA LEU A 143 -3.09 16.78 17.27
C LEU A 143 -3.22 17.92 16.27
N THR A 144 -4.33 17.97 15.53
CA THR A 144 -4.58 19.06 14.55
C THR A 144 -4.80 20.40 15.25
N HIS A 145 -5.54 20.39 16.36
CA HIS A 145 -5.82 21.60 17.14
C HIS A 145 -4.57 22.12 17.85
N GLU A 146 -3.79 21.25 18.49
CA GLU A 146 -2.51 21.58 19.12
C GLU A 146 -1.53 22.18 18.11
N GLU A 147 -1.34 21.55 16.96
CA GLU A 147 -0.49 22.06 15.89
C GLU A 147 -0.95 23.45 15.41
N TYR A 148 -2.27 23.66 15.29
CA TYR A 148 -2.82 24.97 14.92
C TYR A 148 -2.57 26.03 16.00
N VAL A 149 -2.77 25.70 17.27
CA VAL A 149 -2.55 26.62 18.40
C VAL A 149 -1.08 27.01 18.49
N ASP A 150 -0.18 26.04 18.44
CA ASP A 150 1.25 26.26 18.64
C ASP A 150 1.90 26.97 17.44
N ASN A 151 1.47 26.64 16.22
CA ASN A 151 2.15 27.11 15.02
C ASN A 151 1.44 28.18 14.22
N TYR A 152 0.13 28.43 14.42
CA TYR A 152 -0.64 29.30 13.53
C TYR A 152 -1.52 30.35 14.22
N LYS A 153 -2.06 30.08 15.42
CA LYS A 153 -3.08 30.93 16.07
C LYS A 153 -2.69 32.41 16.22
N ASP A 154 -1.45 32.69 16.62
CA ASP A 154 -0.97 34.06 16.88
C ASP A 154 0.08 34.53 15.86
N LYS A 155 0.31 33.78 14.77
CA LYS A 155 1.29 34.15 13.74
C LYS A 155 0.62 34.88 12.59
N VAL A 156 1.15 36.05 12.23
CA VAL A 156 0.71 36.80 11.05
C VAL A 156 0.98 35.97 9.80
N PRO A 157 -0.03 35.69 8.94
CA PRO A 157 0.19 34.90 7.75
C PRO A 157 1.22 35.59 6.83
N PRO A 158 2.17 34.85 6.25
CA PRO A 158 3.14 35.43 5.33
C PRO A 158 2.40 36.10 4.17
N PRO A 159 2.88 37.27 3.67
CA PRO A 159 2.22 37.98 2.58
C PRO A 159 2.10 37.06 1.37
N ALA A 160 0.89 36.94 0.83
CA ALA A 160 0.60 36.08 -0.31
C ALA A 160 1.56 36.35 -1.46
N GLN A 161 2.38 35.36 -1.84
CA GLN A 161 3.22 35.45 -3.02
C GLN A 161 2.31 35.51 -4.24
N LYS A 162 2.21 36.71 -4.84
CA LYS A 162 1.55 36.90 -6.13
C LYS A 162 2.29 36.07 -7.18
N ASN A 163 1.76 34.90 -7.53
CA ASN A 163 2.20 34.14 -8.67
C ASN A 163 1.99 34.99 -9.93
N THR A 164 3.03 35.69 -10.36
CA THR A 164 3.11 36.30 -11.68
C THR A 164 3.27 35.16 -12.69
N ALA A 165 2.14 34.58 -13.09
CA ALA A 165 2.09 33.72 -14.26
C ALA A 165 2.57 34.53 -15.46
N LYS A 166 3.84 34.39 -15.84
CA LYS A 166 4.34 34.81 -17.15
C LYS A 166 3.55 34.03 -18.19
N LYS A 167 2.60 34.69 -18.86
CA LYS A 167 2.06 34.23 -20.14
C LYS A 167 3.23 34.06 -21.09
N VAL A 168 3.55 32.81 -21.41
CA VAL A 168 4.41 32.49 -22.56
C VAL A 168 3.55 32.72 -23.80
N GLN A 169 3.98 33.68 -24.63
CA GLN A 169 3.50 33.88 -26.00
C GLN A 169 4.08 32.80 -26.91
#